data_AF-A0A3P7WLF3-F1
#
_entry.id   AF-A0A3P7WLF3-F1
#
_cell.length_a   1.000
_cell.length_b   1.000
_cell.length_c   1.000
_cell.angle_alpha   90.00
_cell.angle_beta   90.00
_cell.angle_gamma   90.00
#
_symmetry.space_group_name_H-M   'P 1'
#
loop_
_entity.id
_entity.type
_entity.pdbx_description
1 polymer ?
#
loop_
_entity_poly.entity_id
_entity_poly.type
_entity_poly.pdbx_seq_one_letter_code
_entity_poly.pdbx_strand_id
1 'polypeptide(L)'
;MLPKYNLKREEIFITTKFSLAEKNNSEHTRKMVDESLKNLRTEYLDLVLIHYPKADISKNNDPRNQENRKDAYLELEKLKGDHFNIMNTKYDQ
;
A
#
# COMPACT_ATOMS: atom_id res chain seq x y z
N MET A 1 -10.46 4.43 -18.23
CA MET A 1 -10.28 3.05 -18.73
C MET A 1 -11.47 2.17 -18.40
N LEU A 2 -11.94 2.07 -17.14
CA LEU A 2 -13.04 1.15 -16.78
C LEU A 2 -14.37 1.41 -17.52
N PRO A 3 -14.91 2.65 -17.54
CA PRO A 3 -16.19 2.91 -18.23
C PRO A 3 -16.12 2.70 -19.74
N LYS A 4 -14.93 2.88 -20.33
CA LYS A 4 -14.70 2.66 -21.76
C LYS A 4 -14.92 1.18 -22.15
N TYR A 5 -14.63 0.25 -21.24
CA TYR A 5 -14.77 -1.19 -21.46
C TYR A 5 -15.93 -1.81 -20.68
N ASN A 6 -16.81 -0.97 -20.11
CA ASN A 6 -17.96 -1.39 -19.31
C ASN A 6 -17.58 -2.34 -18.14
N LEU A 7 -16.38 -2.14 -17.57
CA LEU A 7 -15.88 -2.88 -16.41
C LEU A 7 -16.20 -2.13 -15.12
N LYS A 8 -16.61 -2.88 -14.09
CA LYS A 8 -16.73 -2.41 -12.71
C LYS A 8 -15.39 -2.53 -11.99
N ARG A 9 -15.26 -1.89 -10.82
CA ARG A 9 -14.00 -1.88 -10.08
C ARG A 9 -13.64 -3.27 -9.54
N GLU A 10 -14.64 -4.02 -9.08
CA GLU A 10 -14.52 -5.38 -8.57
C GLU A 10 -14.21 -6.44 -9.63
N GLU A 11 -14.31 -6.09 -10.93
CA GLU A 11 -14.01 -7.00 -12.04
C GLU A 11 -12.54 -6.96 -12.47
N ILE A 12 -11.73 -6.11 -11.85
CA ILE A 12 -10.31 -5.98 -12.14
C ILE A 12 -9.46 -6.08 -10.87
N PHE A 13 -8.25 -6.61 -11.01
CA PHE A 13 -7.29 -6.73 -9.92
C PHE A 13 -6.16 -5.72 -10.11
N ILE A 14 -6.07 -4.73 -9.21
CA ILE A 14 -5.04 -3.70 -9.23
C ILE A 14 -3.96 -4.03 -8.21
N THR A 15 -2.75 -4.29 -8.71
CA THR A 15 -1.53 -4.36 -7.90
C THR A 15 -0.72 -3.08 -8.07
N THR A 16 -0.25 -2.51 -6.97
CA THR A 16 0.74 -1.43 -6.97
C THR A 16 1.93 -1.78 -6.07
N LYS A 17 2.97 -0.97 -6.16
CA LYS A 17 4.21 -1.17 -5.41
C LYS A 17 4.88 0.16 -5.12
N PHE A 18 5.49 0.28 -3.94
CA PHE A 18 6.20 1.48 -3.51
C PHE A 18 7.63 1.15 -3.05
N SER A 19 8.51 2.14 -3.13
CA SER A 19 9.88 2.05 -2.62
C SER A 19 9.95 2.50 -1.17
N LEU A 20 10.79 1.85 -0.38
CA LEU A 20 11.06 2.26 1.01
C LEU A 20 11.77 3.61 1.05
N ALA A 21 11.53 4.36 2.12
CA ALA A 21 12.34 5.50 2.51
C ALA A 21 13.55 5.05 3.34
N GLU A 22 14.54 5.92 3.52
CA GLU A 22 15.70 5.61 4.37
C GLU A 22 15.31 5.46 5.86
N LYS A 23 14.24 6.16 6.29
CA LYS A 23 13.70 6.16 7.65
C LYS A 23 12.21 6.46 7.64
N ASN A 24 11.55 6.32 8.79
CA ASN A 24 10.13 6.63 9.01
C ASN A 24 9.19 5.85 8.07
N ASN A 25 9.47 4.55 7.88
CA ASN A 25 8.77 3.75 6.89
C ASN A 25 7.30 3.46 7.22
N SER A 26 6.85 3.59 8.47
CA SER A 26 5.40 3.53 8.78
C SER A 26 4.65 4.73 8.18
N GLU A 27 5.03 5.97 8.50
CA GLU A 27 4.39 7.17 7.93
C GLU A 27 4.51 7.20 6.40
N HIS A 28 5.71 6.88 5.89
CA HIS A 28 5.96 6.82 4.45
C HIS A 28 5.07 5.79 3.74
N THR A 29 4.86 4.61 4.33
CA THR A 29 3.99 3.57 3.74
C THR A 29 2.56 4.08 3.59
N ARG A 30 2.00 4.70 4.63
CA ARG A 30 0.65 5.28 4.59
C ARG A 30 0.54 6.32 3.47
N LYS A 31 1.49 7.25 3.41
CA LYS A 31 1.55 8.27 2.37
C LYS A 31 1.60 7.66 0.96
N MET A 32 2.42 6.63 0.74
CA MET A 32 2.57 5.99 -0.58
C MET A 32 1.32 5.21 -1.01
N VAL A 33 0.62 4.59 -0.06
CA VAL A 33 -0.68 3.94 -0.31
C VAL A 33 -1.75 4.97 -0.66
N ASP A 34 -1.86 6.05 0.12
CA ASP A 34 -2.81 7.14 -0.13
C ASP A 34 -2.57 7.81 -1.49
N GLU A 35 -1.30 8.05 -1.84
CA GLU A 35 -0.92 8.59 -3.14
C GLU A 35 -1.28 7.62 -4.28
N SER A 36 -1.07 6.32 -4.08
CA SER A 36 -1.46 5.30 -5.07
C SER A 36 -2.97 5.28 -5.30
N LEU A 37 -3.78 5.30 -4.23
CA LEU A 37 -5.24 5.36 -4.31
C LEU A 37 -5.71 6.61 -5.08
N LYS A 38 -5.15 7.78 -4.75
CA LYS A 38 -5.45 9.05 -5.43
C LYS A 38 -5.08 9.00 -6.91
N ASN A 39 -3.88 8.52 -7.24
CA ASN A 39 -3.37 8.49 -8.62
C ASN A 39 -4.13 7.48 -9.48
N LEU A 40 -4.50 6.33 -8.90
CA LEU A 40 -5.28 5.28 -9.56
C LEU A 40 -6.79 5.55 -9.52
N ARG A 41 -7.22 6.58 -8.78
CA ARG A 41 -8.61 7.03 -8.62
C ARG A 41 -9.52 5.89 -8.19
N THR A 42 -9.12 5.22 -7.11
CA THR A 42 -9.85 4.10 -6.54
C THR A 42 -9.79 4.13 -5.02
N GLU A 43 -10.80 3.55 -4.38
CA GLU A 43 -10.93 3.51 -2.92
C GLU A 43 -10.23 2.31 -2.29
N TYR A 44 -9.79 1.33 -3.09
CA TYR A 44 -9.05 0.17 -2.60
C TYR A 44 -8.07 -0.37 -3.64
N LEU A 45 -7.05 -1.07 -3.14
CA LEU A 45 -6.06 -1.79 -3.92
C LEU A 45 -6.17 -3.27 -3.56
N ASP A 46 -6.10 -4.14 -4.55
CA ASP A 46 -6.21 -5.58 -4.32
C ASP A 46 -4.92 -6.16 -3.74
N LEU A 47 -3.77 -5.56 -4.09
CA LEU A 47 -2.45 -5.92 -3.57
C LEU A 47 -1.49 -4.72 -3.57
N VAL A 48 -0.78 -4.54 -2.47
CA VAL A 48 0.33 -3.58 -2.35
C VAL A 48 1.60 -4.33 -2.01
N LEU A 49 2.67 -4.09 -2.77
CA LEU A 49 3.98 -4.71 -2.56
C LEU A 49 5.03 -3.68 -2.12
N ILE A 50 5.88 -4.08 -1.18
CA ILE A 50 7.17 -3.43 -0.98
C ILE A 50 8.05 -3.80 -2.18
N HIS A 51 8.37 -2.84 -3.04
CA HIS A 51 8.98 -3.11 -4.35
C HIS A 51 10.38 -3.71 -4.24
N TYR A 52 11.14 -3.30 -3.23
CA TYR A 52 12.52 -3.74 -3.05
C TYR A 52 12.88 -3.79 -1.57
N PRO A 53 13.78 -4.70 -1.13
CA PRO A 53 14.03 -4.90 0.28
C PRO A 53 14.80 -3.77 0.99
N LYS A 54 15.18 -2.70 0.29
CA LYS A 54 15.88 -1.53 0.85
C LYS A 54 15.39 -0.27 0.16
N ALA A 55 15.67 0.88 0.76
CA ALA A 55 15.54 2.15 0.05
C ALA A 55 16.61 2.24 -1.06
N ASP A 56 16.33 3.03 -2.10
CA ASP A 56 17.25 3.17 -3.23
C ASP A 56 18.62 3.68 -2.79
N ILE A 57 18.64 4.65 -1.88
CA ILE A 57 19.86 5.28 -1.34
C ILE A 57 20.59 4.44 -0.27
N SER A 58 19.95 3.40 0.26
CA SER A 58 20.57 2.53 1.28
C SER A 58 21.54 1.53 0.66
N LYS A 59 22.62 1.20 1.39
CA LYS A 59 23.54 0.11 1.04
C LYS A 59 22.86 -1.25 1.20
N ASN A 60 23.31 -2.26 0.46
CA ASN A 60 22.74 -3.62 0.54
C ASN A 60 22.90 -4.25 1.94
N ASN A 61 24.02 -4.01 2.60
CA ASN A 61 24.35 -4.55 3.92
C ASN A 61 23.98 -3.61 5.08
N ASP A 62 23.17 -2.57 4.82
CA ASP A 62 22.70 -1.68 5.88
C ASP A 62 21.77 -2.45 6.84
N PRO A 63 22.12 -2.57 8.14
CA PRO A 63 21.29 -3.31 9.10
C PRO A 63 19.90 -2.71 9.27
N ARG A 64 19.72 -1.40 8.99
CA ARG A 64 18.43 -0.71 9.04
C ARG A 64 17.45 -1.22 7.98
N ASN A 65 17.92 -1.87 6.91
CA ASN A 65 17.03 -2.40 5.86
C ASN A 65 16.02 -3.41 6.42
N GLN A 66 16.40 -4.23 7.40
CA GLN A 66 15.50 -5.20 8.01
C GLN A 66 14.40 -4.52 8.81
N GLU A 67 14.77 -3.51 9.61
CA GLU A 67 13.85 -2.71 10.41
C GLU A 67 12.90 -1.90 9.51
N ASN A 68 13.44 -1.20 8.52
CA ASN A 68 12.66 -0.43 7.54
C ASN A 68 11.60 -1.27 6.81
N ARG A 69 11.94 -2.48 6.39
CA ARG A 69 10.96 -3.41 5.79
C ARG A 69 9.90 -3.85 6.78
N LYS A 70 10.30 -4.14 8.02
CA LYS A 70 9.38 -4.57 9.08
C LYS A 70 8.38 -3.45 9.40
N ASP A 71 8.84 -2.22 9.52
CA ASP A 71 8.00 -1.06 9.79
C ASP A 71 6.96 -0.83 8.69
N ALA A 72 7.40 -0.93 7.44
CA ALA A 72 6.51 -0.85 6.28
C ALA A 72 5.48 -2.00 6.28
N TYR A 73 5.93 -3.23 6.53
CA TYR A 73 5.05 -4.40 6.58
C TYR A 73 3.97 -4.28 7.66
N LEU A 74 4.35 -3.88 8.87
CA LEU A 74 3.42 -3.69 9.98
C LEU A 74 2.39 -2.59 9.68
N GLU A 75 2.80 -1.52 9.00
CA GLU A 75 1.87 -0.48 8.60
C GLU A 75 0.90 -0.94 7.49
N LEU A 76 1.35 -1.76 6.53
CA LEU A 76 0.46 -2.37 5.55
C LEU A 76 -0.59 -3.28 6.20
N GLU A 77 -0.21 -4.08 7.20
CA GLU A 77 -1.17 -4.91 7.96
C GLU A 77 -2.20 -4.06 8.71
N LYS A 78 -1.79 -2.93 9.29
CA LYS A 78 -2.74 -1.99 9.91
C LYS A 78 -3.72 -1.41 8.89
N LEU A 79 -3.22 -0.93 7.75
CA LEU A 79 -4.06 -0.35 6.69
C LEU A 79 -5.08 -1.37 6.16
N LYS A 80 -4.67 -2.63 5.99
CA LYS A 80 -5.56 -3.73 5.62
C LYS A 80 -6.64 -3.95 6.69
N GLY A 81 -6.27 -3.94 7.97
CA GLY A 81 -7.20 -4.05 9.09
C GLY A 81 -8.19 -2.88 9.18
N ASP A 82 -7.71 -1.65 9.03
CA ASP A 82 -8.53 -0.44 9.02
C ASP A 82 -9.58 -0.50 7.90
N HIS A 83 -9.17 -0.90 6.69
CA HIS A 83 -10.08 -1.06 5.56
C HIS A 83 -11.16 -2.13 5.84
N PHE A 84 -10.76 -3.28 6.39
CA PHE A 84 -11.70 -4.34 6.77
C PHE A 84 -12.75 -3.85 7.78
N ASN A 85 -12.31 -3.10 8.79
CA ASN A 85 -13.21 -2.54 9.81
C ASN A 85 -14.18 -1.51 9.22
N ILE A 86 -13.71 -0.61 8.34
CA ILE A 86 -14.55 0.39 7.67
C ILE A 86 -15.59 -0.28 6.77
N MET A 87 -15.23 -1.36 6.09
CA MET A 87 -16.19 -2.08 5.26
C MET A 87 -17.28 -2.73 6.12
N ASN A 88 -16.92 -3.39 7.22
CA ASN A 88 -17.92 -4.04 8.09
C ASN A 88 -18.89 -3.03 8.72
N THR A 89 -18.42 -1.87 9.19
CA THR A 89 -19.32 -0.87 9.80
C THR A 89 -20.30 -0.22 8.82
N LYS A 90 -19.99 -0.24 7.51
CA LYS A 90 -20.91 0.25 6.46
C LYS A 90 -22.00 -0.76 6.09
N TYR A 91 -21.84 -2.04 6.42
CA TYR A 91 -22.82 -3.08 6.12
C TYR A 91 -23.74 -3.40 7.33
N ASP A 92 -23.38 -2.93 8.53
CA ASP A 92 -24.17 -3.07 9.76
C ASP A 92 -25.17 -1.89 9.97
N GLN A 93 -25.33 -0.99 9.00
CA GLN A 93 -26.33 0.09 8.96
C GLN A 93 -27.28 -0.09 7.77
#